data_AF-A0A925M8S3-F1
#
_entry.id   AF-A0A925M8S3-F1
#
_cell.length_a   1.000
_cell.length_b   1.000
_cell.length_c   1.000
_cell.angle_alpha   90.00
_cell.angle_beta   90.00
_cell.angle_gamma   90.00
#
_symmetry.space_group_name_H-M   'P 1'
#
loop_
_entity.id
_entity.type
_entity.pdbx_description
1 polymer ?
#
loop_
_entity_poly.entity_id
_entity_poly.type
_entity_poly.pdbx_seq_one_letter_code
_entity_poly.pdbx_strand_id
1 'polypeptide(L)'
;MQGVAAIEAVFRGERARVLASTIRVTHGDFDLAEEAVQDAFAAALARWPTEGTPDEPRGWLISVARNHAIDVIRRRIKLRELVAAEPAADAV
;
A
#
# COMPACT_ATOMS: atom_id res chain seq x y z
N MET A 1 -1.88 7.65 24.01
CA MET A 1 -3.19 7.39 23.35
C MET A 1 -3.59 8.38 22.26
N GLN A 2 -2.92 9.53 22.08
CA GLN A 2 -3.33 10.53 21.07
C GLN A 2 -3.25 10.04 19.61
N GLY A 3 -2.29 9.15 19.29
CA GLY A 3 -2.11 8.65 17.91
C GLY A 3 -3.29 7.83 17.37
N VAL A 4 -3.97 7.03 18.19
CA VAL A 4 -5.09 6.18 17.73
C VAL A 4 -6.30 7.03 17.33
N ALA A 5 -6.63 8.05 18.11
CA ALA A 5 -7.71 8.98 17.79
C ALA A 5 -7.42 9.80 16.53
N ALA A 6 -6.16 10.20 16.32
CA ALA A 6 -5.72 10.88 15.10
C ALA A 6 -5.88 9.98 13.87
N ILE A 7 -5.53 8.70 13.98
CA ILE A 7 -5.72 7.73 12.88
C ILE A 7 -7.18 7.57 12.53
N GLU A 8 -8.07 7.42 13.52
CA GLU A 8 -9.50 7.28 13.24
C GLU A 8 -10.05 8.49 12.49
N ALA A 9 -9.69 9.70 12.90
CA ALA A 9 -10.10 10.93 12.23
C ALA A 9 -9.59 10.98 10.78
N VAL A 10 -8.31 10.65 10.56
CA VAL A 10 -7.70 10.61 9.21
C VAL A 10 -8.34 9.52 8.36
N PHE A 11 -8.62 8.34 8.91
CA PHE A 11 -9.27 7.26 8.19
C PHE A 11 -10.65 7.69 7.68
N ARG A 12 -11.48 8.25 8.56
CA ARG A 12 -12.82 8.73 8.19
C ARG A 12 -12.78 9.88 7.17
N GLY A 13 -11.79 10.77 7.26
CA GLY A 13 -11.69 11.96 6.42
C GLY A 13 -10.96 11.78 5.08
N GLU A 14 -9.95 10.91 5.01
CA GLU A 14 -8.98 10.90 3.92
C GLU A 14 -8.88 9.56 3.17
N ARG A 15 -9.43 8.46 3.70
CA ARG A 15 -9.32 7.12 3.07
C ARG A 15 -9.67 7.12 1.59
N ALA A 16 -10.80 7.72 1.21
CA ALA A 16 -11.24 7.76 -0.19
C ALA A 16 -10.28 8.54 -1.10
N ARG A 17 -9.66 9.60 -0.59
CA ARG A 17 -8.68 10.41 -1.35
C ARG A 17 -7.34 9.70 -1.49
N VAL A 18 -6.91 9.00 -0.44
CA VAL A 18 -5.72 8.14 -0.48
C VAL A 18 -5.96 7.03 -1.51
N LEU A 19 -7.09 6.32 -1.42
CA LEU A 19 -7.46 5.27 -2.38
C LEU A 19 -7.53 5.77 -3.83
N ALA A 20 -8.22 6.88 -4.08
CA ALA A 20 -8.28 7.46 -5.43
C ALA A 20 -6.89 7.84 -5.98
N SER A 21 -5.98 8.27 -5.11
CA SER A 21 -4.58 8.54 -5.49
C SER A 21 -3.81 7.27 -5.78
N THR A 22 -4.02 6.21 -4.99
CA THR A 22 -3.39 4.91 -5.18
C THR A 22 -3.87 4.20 -6.45
N ILE A 23 -5.17 4.30 -6.79
CA ILE A 23 -5.74 3.75 -8.04
C ILE A 23 -5.04 4.35 -9.27
N ARG A 24 -4.74 5.65 -9.25
CA ARG A 24 -4.04 6.30 -10.37
C ARG A 24 -2.63 5.75 -10.59
N VAL A 25 -1.88 5.46 -9.52
CA VAL A 25 -0.49 4.96 -9.63
C VAL A 25 -0.42 3.45 -9.90
N THR A 26 -1.50 2.71 -9.62
CA THR A 26 -1.63 1.28 -9.92
C THR A 26 -2.24 1.01 -11.29
N HIS A 27 -2.33 2.03 -12.15
CA HIS A 27 -2.92 1.93 -13.49
C HIS A 27 -4.37 1.39 -13.50
N GLY A 28 -5.13 1.68 -12.44
CA GLY A 28 -6.52 1.24 -12.32
C GLY A 28 -6.73 -0.13 -11.66
N ASP A 29 -5.68 -0.81 -11.19
CA ASP A 29 -5.80 -2.03 -10.39
C ASP A 29 -6.38 -1.68 -8.99
N PHE A 30 -7.71 -1.76 -8.89
CA PHE A 30 -8.45 -1.39 -7.68
C PHE A 30 -8.09 -2.28 -6.49
N ASP A 31 -7.96 -3.58 -6.72
CA ASP A 31 -7.67 -4.54 -5.65
C ASP A 31 -6.29 -4.29 -5.05
N LEU A 32 -5.28 -4.08 -5.92
CA LEU A 32 -3.94 -3.69 -5.47
C LEU A 32 -3.94 -2.35 -4.73
N ALA A 33 -4.72 -1.38 -5.22
CA ALA A 33 -4.80 -0.07 -4.58
C ALA A 33 -5.43 -0.14 -3.19
N GLU A 34 -6.51 -0.90 -3.04
CA GLU A 34 -7.23 -1.10 -1.79
C GLU A 34 -6.35 -1.80 -0.76
N GLU A 35 -5.67 -2.89 -1.15
CA GLU A 35 -4.69 -3.59 -0.31
C GLU A 35 -3.57 -2.64 0.15
N ALA A 36 -2.95 -1.92 -0.78
CA ALA A 36 -1.89 -0.97 -0.46
C ALA A 36 -2.33 0.17 0.47
N VAL A 37 -3.58 0.63 0.38
CA VAL A 37 -4.12 1.62 1.31
C VAL A 37 -4.35 1.03 2.69
N GLN A 38 -4.85 -0.21 2.77
CA GLN A 38 -5.01 -0.91 4.05
C GLN A 38 -3.66 -1.07 4.76
N ASP A 39 -2.62 -1.46 4.04
CA ASP A 39 -1.26 -1.58 4.59
C ASP A 39 -0.69 -0.23 5.03
N ALA A 40 -1.00 0.85 4.32
CA ALA A 40 -0.61 2.20 4.74
C ALA A 40 -1.27 2.61 6.07
N PHE A 41 -2.55 2.30 6.25
CA PHE A 41 -3.23 2.54 7.53
C PHE A 41 -2.75 1.61 8.64
N ALA A 42 -2.43 0.35 8.33
CA ALA A 42 -1.81 -0.57 9.28
C ALA A 42 -0.43 -0.05 9.75
N ALA A 43 0.38 0.47 8.83
CA ALA A 43 1.65 1.10 9.16
C ALA A 43 1.46 2.36 10.03
N ALA A 44 0.43 3.16 9.77
CA ALA A 44 0.09 4.30 10.63
C ALA A 44 -0.27 3.85 12.05
N LEU A 45 -1.11 2.81 12.18
CA LEU A 45 -1.49 2.21 13.47
C LEU A 45 -0.28 1.69 14.25
N ALA A 46 0.71 1.13 13.57
CA ALA A 46 1.93 0.67 14.21
C ALA A 46 2.84 1.83 14.66
N ARG A 47 2.96 2.90 13.87
CA ARG A 47 4.00 3.93 14.04
C ARG A 47 3.53 5.17 14.78
N TRP A 48 2.36 5.71 14.45
CA TRP A 48 1.94 7.02 14.99
C TRP A 48 1.71 7.04 16.51
N PRO A 49 1.31 5.95 17.19
CA PRO A 49 1.20 5.95 18.65
C PRO A 49 2.53 6.24 19.37
N THR A 50 3.67 5.88 18.77
CA THR A 50 5.01 6.02 19.36
C THR A 50 5.81 7.15 18.72
N GLU A 51 5.72 7.32 17.40
CA GLU A 51 6.48 8.30 16.63
C GLU A 51 5.74 9.65 16.49
N GLY A 52 4.46 9.70 16.85
CA GLY A 52 3.59 10.84 16.60
C GLY A 52 2.93 10.79 15.23
N THR A 53 1.89 11.61 15.06
CA THR A 53 1.23 11.77 13.76
C THR A 53 2.04 12.74 12.90
N PRO A 54 2.36 12.40 11.63
CA PRO A 54 3.05 13.31 10.72
C PRO A 54 2.28 14.62 10.51
N ASP A 55 2.97 15.71 10.21
CA ASP A 55 2.34 17.02 9.91
C ASP A 55 1.40 16.95 8.69
N GLU A 56 1.73 16.08 7.72
CA GLU A 56 0.89 15.79 6.56
C GLU A 56 0.46 14.31 6.49
N PRO A 57 -0.56 13.89 7.27
CA PRO A 57 -0.96 12.47 7.36
C PRO A 57 -1.37 11.87 6.02
N ARG A 58 -2.13 12.60 5.21
CA ARG A 58 -2.56 12.14 3.87
C ARG A 58 -1.36 11.91 2.94
N GLY A 59 -0.40 12.83 2.91
CA GLY A 59 0.77 12.72 2.05
C GLY A 59 1.63 11.52 2.42
N TRP A 60 1.79 11.31 3.74
CA TRP A 60 2.46 10.13 4.28
C TRP A 60 1.76 8.83 3.86
N LEU A 61 0.43 8.74 4.03
CA LEU A 61 -0.36 7.56 3.65
C LEU A 61 -0.28 7.25 2.16
N ILE A 62 -0.38 8.26 1.28
CA ILE A 62 -0.23 8.08 -0.18
C ILE A 62 1.16 7.53 -0.51
N SER A 63 2.20 8.04 0.16
CA SER A 63 3.58 7.61 -0.07
C SER A 63 3.79 6.15 0.34
N VAL A 64 3.29 5.76 1.51
CA VAL A 64 3.36 4.37 1.99
C VAL A 64 2.57 3.43 1.08
N ALA A 65 1.33 3.78 0.71
CA ALA A 65 0.51 2.97 -0.20
C ALA A 65 1.18 2.82 -1.57
N ARG A 66 1.75 3.91 -2.12
CA ARG A 66 2.48 3.87 -3.39
C ARG A 66 3.68 2.93 -3.34
N ASN A 67 4.48 3.00 -2.28
CA ASN A 67 5.64 2.13 -2.11
C ASN A 67 5.22 0.67 -2.02
N HIS A 68 4.17 0.36 -1.25
CA HIS A 68 3.63 -0.99 -1.14
C HIS A 68 3.16 -1.53 -2.51
N ALA A 69 2.35 -0.75 -3.23
CA ALA A 69 1.86 -1.14 -4.55
C ALA A 69 3.01 -1.42 -5.55
N ILE A 70 4.03 -0.56 -5.56
CA ILE A 70 5.22 -0.75 -6.40
C ILE A 70 5.97 -2.02 -6.03
N ASP A 71 6.13 -2.30 -4.74
CA ASP A 71 6.84 -3.50 -4.29
C ASP A 71 6.08 -4.78 -4.67
N VAL A 72 4.74 -4.77 -4.57
CA VAL A 72 3.90 -5.87 -5.07
C VAL A 72 4.05 -6.04 -6.58
N ILE A 73 4.02 -4.95 -7.36
CA ILE A 73 4.23 -5.01 -8.82
C ILE A 73 5.61 -5.60 -9.16
N ARG A 74 6.67 -5.15 -8.47
CA ARG A 74 8.03 -5.67 -8.65
C ARG A 74 8.11 -7.16 -8.34
N ARG A 75 7.48 -7.61 -7.26
CA ARG A 75 7.40 -9.03 -6.89
C ARG A 75 6.64 -9.85 -7.94
N ARG A 76 5.50 -9.34 -8.45
CA ARG A 76 4.72 -9.99 -9.53
C ARG A 76 5.55 -10.13 -10.81
N ILE A 77 6.30 -9.10 -11.20
CA ILE A 77 7.21 -9.16 -12.35
C ILE A 77 8.28 -10.23 -12.12
N LYS A 78 8.93 -10.21 -10.95
CA LYS A 78 9.99 -11.18 -10.64
C LYS A 78 9.49 -12.62 -10.66
N LEU A 79 8.30 -12.87 -10.11
CA LEU A 79 7.67 -14.18 -10.13
C LEU A 79 7.42 -14.66 -11.55
N ARG A 80 6.92 -13.79 -12.44
CA ARG A 80 6.72 -14.13 -13.86
C ARG A 80 8.02 -14.48 -14.57
N GLU A 81 9.11 -13.75 -14.30
CA GLU A 81 10.44 -14.07 -14.85
C GLU A 81 10.93 -15.44 -14.41
N LEU A 82 10.78 -15.77 -13.11
CA LEU A 82 11.22 -17.06 -12.57
C LEU A 82 10.42 -18.23 -13.17
N VAL A 83 9.10 -18.08 -13.27
CA VAL A 83 8.22 -19.10 -13.89
C VAL A 83 8.54 -19.27 -15.38
N ALA A 84 8.83 -18.17 -16.10
CA ALA A 84 9.20 -18.25 -17.51
C ALA A 84 10.62 -18.83 -17.73
N ALA A 85 11.49 -18.74 -16.73
CA ALA A 85 12.84 -19.29 -16.75
C ALA A 85 12.90 -20.78 -16.36
N GLU A 86 11.81 -21.34 -15.87
CA GLU A 86 11.68 -22.79 -15.61
C GLU A 86 11.24 -23.46 -16.93
N PRO A 87 12.15 -24.13 -17.68
CA PRO A 87 11.72 -24.89 -18.86
C PRO A 87 10.83 -26.03 -18.37
N ALA A 88 9.77 -26.35 -19.13
CA ALA A 88 8.84 -27.43 -18.86
C ALA A 88 9.57 -28.72 -18.44
N ALA A 89 9.74 -28.91 -17.13
CA ALA A 89 10.41 -30.07 -16.55
C ALA A 89 9.57 -31.35 -16.70
N ASP A 90 8.37 -31.23 -17.26
CA ASP A 90 7.40 -32.30 -17.47
C ASP A 90 7.26 -32.72 -18.94
N ALA A 91 8.18 -32.32 -19.82
CA ALA A 91 8.25 -32.86 -21.18
C ALA A 91 9.14 -34.13 -21.23
N VAL A 92 8.70 -35.19 -20.55
CA VAL A 92 9.22 -36.57 -20.71
C VAL A 92 8.06 -37.55 -20.80
#